data_AF-A0A839HLR4-F1
#
_entry.id   AF-A0A839HLR4-F1
#
_cell.length_a   1.000
_cell.length_b   1.000
_cell.length_c   1.000
_cell.angle_alpha   90.00
_cell.angle_beta   90.00
_cell.angle_gamma   90.00
#
_symmetry.space_group_name_H-M   'P 1'
#
loop_
_entity.id
_entity.type
_entity.pdbx_description
1 polymer ?
#
loop_
_entity_poly.entity_id
_entity_poly.type
_entity_poly.pdbx_seq_one_letter_code
_entity_poly.pdbx_strand_id
1 'polypeptide(L)' 'MTDYFRNDVLIKRPYIQLHWCLAAIQMSIRREIQADDGRIRYWWFVPELRRYLRVVTLADGVTLHNAFPDRRFKP' A
#
# COMPACT_ATOMS: atom_id res chain seq x y z
N MET A 1 5.95 7.96 -6.57
CA MET A 1 6.43 7.29 -5.34
C MET A 1 7.40 8.21 -4.62
N THR A 2 7.46 8.18 -3.29
CA THR A 2 8.40 9.00 -2.49
C THR A 2 9.80 8.38 -2.41
N ASP A 3 10.80 9.16 -2.02
CA ASP A 3 12.15 8.65 -1.75
C ASP A 3 12.16 7.68 -0.57
N TYR A 4 11.35 7.92 0.46
CA TYR A 4 11.13 6.95 1.54
C TYR A 4 10.63 5.60 1.01
N PHE A 5 9.69 5.60 0.06
CA PHE A 5 9.22 4.35 -0.53
C PHE A 5 10.35 3.61 -1.26
N ARG A 6 11.11 4.33 -2.09
CA ARG A 6 12.20 3.76 -2.89
C ARG A 6 13.37 3.28 -2.03
N ASN A 7 13.79 4.09 -1.08
CA ASN A 7 15.06 3.92 -0.35
C ASN A 7 14.88 3.19 0.99
N ASP A 8 13.67 3.09 1.54
CA ASP A 8 13.42 2.33 2.78
C ASP A 8 12.47 1.17 2.56
N VAL A 9 11.28 1.43 1.99
CA VAL A 9 10.22 0.43 1.94
C VAL A 9 10.60 -0.74 1.04
N LEU A 10 11.06 -0.45 -0.19
CA LEU A 10 11.49 -1.49 -1.13
C LEU A 10 12.77 -2.19 -0.67
N ILE A 11 13.70 -1.49 -0.02
CA ILE A 11 14.92 -2.11 0.52
C ILE A 11 14.57 -3.09 1.66
N LYS A 12 13.69 -2.71 2.59
CA LYS A 12 13.28 -3.58 3.71
C LYS A 12 12.31 -4.69 3.29
N ARG A 13 11.62 -4.53 2.15
CA ARG A 13 10.61 -5.47 1.63
C ARG A 13 10.80 -5.68 0.14
N PRO A 14 11.93 -6.29 -0.29
CA PRO A 14 12.27 -6.44 -1.70
C PRO A 14 11.29 -7.34 -2.47
N TYR A 15 10.46 -8.10 -1.75
CA TYR A 15 9.39 -8.91 -2.34
C TYR A 15 8.16 -8.10 -2.76
N ILE A 16 8.01 -6.83 -2.33
CA ILE A 16 6.87 -6.00 -2.74
C ILE A 16 7.04 -5.61 -4.21
N GLN A 17 6.04 -5.99 -5.02
CA GLN A 17 6.03 -5.69 -6.44
C GLN A 17 5.17 -4.45 -6.72
N LEU A 18 5.63 -3.59 -7.62
CA LEU A 18 4.95 -2.33 -7.94
C LEU A 18 3.53 -2.57 -8.48
N HIS A 19 3.31 -3.64 -9.26
CA HIS A 19 2.00 -3.96 -9.80
C HIS A 19 0.98 -4.34 -8.71
N TRP A 20 1.40 -4.94 -7.59
CA TRP A 20 0.52 -5.14 -6.44
C TRP A 20 0.10 -3.80 -5.82
N CYS A 21 1.00 -2.82 -5.78
CA CYS A 21 0.67 -1.48 -5.30
C CYS A 21 -0.33 -0.77 -6.21
N LEU A 22 -0.16 -0.89 -7.53
CA LEU A 22 -1.09 -0.36 -8.51
C LEU A 22 -2.46 -1.04 -8.42
N ALA A 23 -2.49 -2.37 -8.31
CA ALA A 23 -3.72 -3.14 -8.11
C ALA A 23 -4.44 -2.70 -6.82
N ALA A 24 -3.70 -2.41 -5.74
CA ALA A 24 -4.31 -1.87 -4.53
C ALA A 24 -4.96 -0.51 -4.74
N ILE A 25 -4.34 0.40 -5.50
CA ILE A 25 -4.93 1.71 -5.79
C ILE A 25 -6.19 1.57 -6.65
N GLN A 26 -6.19 0.66 -7.63
CA GLN A 26 -7.28 0.51 -8.61
C GLN A 26 -8.44 -0.36 -8.13
N MET A 27 -8.15 -1.45 -7.42
CA MET A 27 -9.10 -2.53 -7.12
C MET A 27 -9.22 -2.81 -5.62
N SER A 28 -8.80 -1.89 -4.74
CA SER A 28 -8.86 -2.12 -3.29
C SER A 28 -10.24 -2.57 -2.83
N ILE A 29 -10.26 -3.54 -1.91
CA ILE A 29 -11.48 -3.95 -1.21
C ILE A 29 -11.88 -2.98 -0.10
N ARG A 30 -10.94 -2.15 0.37
CA ARG A 30 -11.18 -1.08 1.34
C ARG A 30 -10.27 0.10 1.03
N ARG A 31 -10.81 1.30 1.18
CA ARG A 31 -10.10 2.57 1.04
C ARG A 31 -10.42 3.46 2.23
N GLU A 32 -9.41 4.05 2.85
CA GLU A 32 -9.57 4.98 3.98
C GLU A 32 -8.68 6.20 3.81
N ILE A 33 -9.21 7.37 4.11
CA ILE A 33 -8.44 8.61 4.21
C ILE A 33 -8.08 8.82 5.68
N GLN A 34 -6.81 9.04 5.98
CA GLN A 34 -6.34 9.40 7.31
C GLN A 34 -6.64 10.88 7.59
N ALA A 35 -7.31 11.16 8.70
CA ALA A 35 -7.80 12.50 9.02
C ALA A 35 -6.69 13.49 9.43
N ASP A 36 -5.55 13.00 9.89
CA ASP A 36 -4.43 13.80 10.37
C ASP A 36 -3.54 14.34 9.25
N ASP A 37 -3.22 13.53 8.24
CA ASP A 37 -2.26 13.87 7.18
C ASP A 37 -2.81 13.73 5.76
N GLY A 38 -4.08 13.33 5.60
CA GLY A 38 -4.75 13.15 4.31
C GLY A 38 -4.25 11.94 3.51
N ARG A 39 -3.30 11.15 4.03
CA ARG A 39 -2.80 9.95 3.32
C ARG A 39 -3.91 8.93 3.17
N ILE A 40 -3.86 8.21 2.06
CA ILE A 40 -4.90 7.24 1.71
C ILE A 40 -4.35 5.83 1.88
N ARG A 41 -5.08 4.99 2.61
CA ARG A 41 -4.80 3.57 2.80
C ARG A 41 -5.70 2.75 1.89
N TYR A 42 -5.10 1.80 1.18
CA TYR A 42 -5.74 0.86 0.28
C TYR A 42 -5.41 -0.56 0.73
N TRP A 43 -6.40 -1.45 0.75
CA TRP A 43 -6.19 -2.87 1.03
C TRP A 43 -6.54 -3.72 -0.19
N TRP A 44 -5.63 -4.62 -0.56
CA TRP A 44 -5.81 -5.56 -1.66
C TRP A 44 -5.26 -6.93 -1.30
N PHE A 45 -5.98 -7.99 -1.64
CA PHE A 45 -5.48 -9.35 -1.44
C PHE A 45 -4.45 -9.67 -2.52
N VAL A 46 -3.24 -10.01 -2.11
CA VAL A 46 -2.18 -10.46 -3.02
C VAL A 46 -2.12 -12.00 -2.95
N PRO A 47 -2.58 -12.72 -4.00
CA PRO A 47 -2.59 -14.19 -4.00
C PRO A 47 -1.21 -14.81 -3.73
N GLU A 48 -0.16 -14.24 -4.31
CA GLU A 48 1.21 -14.73 -4.22
C GLU A 48 1.79 -14.61 -2.81
N LEU A 49 1.32 -13.62 -2.02
CA LEU A 49 1.68 -13.48 -0.60
C LEU A 49 0.68 -14.17 0.33
N ARG A 50 -0.47 -14.59 -0.20
CA ARG A 50 -1.65 -15.07 0.55
C ARG A 50 -2.04 -14.13 1.69
N ARG A 51 -1.93 -12.82 1.46
CA ARG A 51 -2.13 -11.77 2.48
C ARG A 51 -2.72 -10.52 1.86
N TYR A 52 -3.40 -9.74 2.69
CA TYR A 52 -3.78 -8.38 2.34
C TYR A 52 -2.56 -7.46 2.41
N LEU A 53 -2.27 -6.80 1.31
CA LEU A 53 -1.29 -5.73 1.22
C LEU A 53 -2.01 -4.42 1.55
N ARG A 54 -1.50 -3.69 2.54
CA ARG A 54 -1.88 -2.30 2.79
C ARG A 54 -0.91 -1.39 2.06
N VAL A 55 -1.44 -0.56 1.18
CA VAL A 55 -0.69 0.46 0.43
C VAL A 55 -1.13 1.82 0.93
N VAL A 56 -0.15 2.69 1.18
CA VAL A 56 -0.37 4.06 1.64
C VAL A 56 0.15 5.00 0.58
N THR A 57 -0.71 5.88 0.08
CA THR A 57 -0.32 6.99 -0.80
C THR A 57 -0.30 8.30 -0.02
N LEU A 58 0.29 9.34 -0.61
CA LEU A 58 0.03 10.72 -0.19
C LEU A 58 -1.42 11.12 -0.51
N ALA A 59 -1.78 12.34 -0.13
CA ALA A 59 -3.13 12.89 -0.31
C ALA A 59 -3.60 12.97 -1.77
N ASP A 60 -2.67 12.94 -2.74
CA ASP A 60 -2.98 12.87 -4.17
C ASP A 60 -3.55 11.51 -4.64
N GLY A 61 -3.55 10.49 -3.77
CA GLY A 61 -4.08 9.16 -4.08
C GLY A 61 -3.25 8.32 -5.04
N VAL A 62 -2.09 8.83 -5.51
CA VAL A 62 -1.27 8.17 -6.54
C VAL A 62 0.21 8.07 -6.15
N THR A 63 0.71 8.99 -5.32
CA THR A 63 2.11 8.95 -4.89
C THR A 63 2.29 7.93 -3.77
N LEU A 64 2.82 6.75 -4.12
CA LEU A 64 3.16 5.70 -3.16
C LEU A 64 4.11 6.21 -2.07
N HIS A 65 3.71 6.02 -0.81
CA HIS A 65 4.47 6.40 0.38
C HIS A 65 4.88 5.18 1.21
N ASN A 66 4.01 4.18 1.39
CA ASN A 66 4.35 2.95 2.13
C ASN A 66 3.58 1.73 1.58
N ALA A 67 4.08 0.52 1.79
CA ALA A 67 3.38 -0.72 1.47
C ALA A 67 3.88 -1.87 2.37
N PHE A 68 2.96 -2.68 2.89
CA PHE A 68 3.31 -3.86 3.69
C PHE A 68 2.12 -4.83 3.86
N PRO A 69 2.38 -6.14 4.06
CA PRO A 69 1.32 -7.08 4.42
C PRO A 69 0.69 -6.71 5.77
N ASP A 70 -0.62 -6.47 5.78
CA ASP A 70 -1.36 -6.12 6.99
C ASP A 70 -1.95 -7.38 7.63
N ARG A 71 -1.30 -7.83 8.71
CA ARG A 71 -1.70 -9.04 9.45
C ARG A 71 -2.97 -8.86 10.29
N ARG A 72 -3.38 -7.61 10.54
CA ARG A 72 -4.55 -7.31 11.40
C ARG A 72 -5.79 -7.02 10.59
N PHE A 73 -5.63 -6.76 9.29
CA PHE A 73 -6.75 -6.54 8.41
C PHE A 73 -7.57 -7.83 8.26
N LYS A 74 -8.86 -7.71 8.57
CA LYS A 74 -9.90 -8.68 8.27
C LYS A 74 -10.92 -7.94 7.40
N PRO A 75 -11.28 -8.48 6.22
CA PRO A 75 -12.25 -7.85 5.32
C PRO A 75 -13.60 -7.66 6.00
#